data_AF-A0A4R2JAA9-F1
#
_entry.id   AF-A0A4R2JAA9-F1
#
_cell.length_a   1.000
_cell.length_b   1.000
_cell.length_c   1.000
_cell.angle_alpha   90.00
_cell.angle_beta   90.00
_cell.angle_gamma   90.00
#
_symmetry.space_group_name_H-M   'P 1'
#
loop_
_entity.id
_entity.type
_entity.pdbx_description
1 polymer ?
#
loop_
_entity_poly.entity_id
_entity_poly.type
_entity_poly.pdbx_seq_one_letter_code
_entity_poly.pdbx_strand_id
1 'polypeptide(L)'
;MLLKVVGGIAGVAVAVVAFSLISKGCASYLADEGKTVQAYFRAVGSGDTAKACGLLADGAVAKLQEQQQAPSCEVAVRSLYTALNQNERDALVKQDISVNESRATTRRKEITIVSSNPLGLYDFALKDRDGREVIIDWGLDAMQISST
;
A
#
# COMPACT_ATOMS: atom_id res chain seq x y z
N MET A 1 -50.95 30.47 22.69
CA MET A 1 -50.70 29.80 21.39
C MET A 1 -49.62 30.59 20.65
N LEU A 2 -48.35 30.34 20.95
CA LEU A 2 -47.22 31.01 20.30
C LEU A 2 -45.96 30.19 20.61
N LEU A 3 -45.49 29.42 19.64
CA LEU A 3 -44.07 29.17 19.43
C LEU A 3 -43.89 28.62 18.03
N LYS A 4 -43.48 29.53 17.15
CA LYS A 4 -43.13 29.26 15.76
C LYS A 4 -41.89 28.37 15.73
N VAL A 5 -42.01 27.29 14.97
CA VAL A 5 -40.94 26.38 14.58
C VAL A 5 -39.83 27.17 13.88
N VAL A 6 -38.73 27.41 14.58
CA VAL A 6 -37.46 27.87 14.00
C VAL A 6 -36.40 26.89 14.46
N GLY A 7 -36.10 25.90 13.62
CA GLY A 7 -35.10 24.90 13.93
C GLY A 7 -35.10 23.80 12.90
N GLY A 8 -34.41 24.00 11.78
CA GLY A 8 -34.37 22.98 10.73
C GLY A 8 -33.19 23.00 9.78
N ILE A 9 -32.46 24.11 9.63
CA ILE A 9 -31.49 24.23 8.52
C ILE A 9 -30.03 24.28 9.01
N ALA A 10 -29.77 24.64 10.28
CA ALA A 10 -28.40 24.70 10.81
C ALA A 10 -27.80 23.32 11.16
N GLY A 11 -28.62 22.30 11.43
CA GLY A 11 -28.13 20.97 11.84
C GLY A 11 -27.63 20.08 10.69
N VAL A 12 -28.15 20.28 9.48
CA VAL A 12 -27.81 19.41 8.33
C VAL A 12 -26.43 19.75 7.75
N ALA A 13 -26.05 21.03 7.74
CA ALA A 13 -24.74 21.45 7.23
C ALA A 13 -23.57 20.95 8.10
N VAL A 14 -23.72 20.93 9.42
CA VAL A 14 -22.65 20.49 10.34
C VAL A 14 -22.46 18.97 10.27
N ALA A 15 -23.53 18.19 10.12
CA ALA A 15 -23.44 16.74 9.97
C ALA A 15 -22.74 16.33 8.67
N VAL A 16 -23.04 16.99 7.54
CA VAL A 16 -22.41 16.70 6.24
C VAL A 16 -20.93 17.09 6.23
N VAL A 17 -20.56 18.22 6.86
CA VAL A 17 -19.15 18.64 6.96
C VAL A 17 -18.36 17.69 7.86
N ALA A 18 -18.90 17.27 9.00
CA ALA A 18 -18.25 16.30 9.88
C ALA A 18 -18.05 14.94 9.20
N PHE A 19 -19.07 14.42 8.50
CA PHE A 19 -18.96 13.14 7.77
C PHE A 19 -17.97 13.22 6.61
N SER A 20 -17.94 14.35 5.89
CA SER A 20 -17.01 14.60 4.77
C SER A 20 -15.56 14.74 5.22
N LEU A 21 -15.31 15.26 6.43
CA LEU A 21 -13.97 15.35 7.00
C LEU A 21 -13.48 13.99 7.52
N ILE A 22 -14.35 13.20 8.15
CA ILE A 22 -14.03 11.84 8.61
C ILE A 22 -13.67 10.93 7.42
N SER A 23 -14.49 10.96 6.36
CA SER A 23 -14.26 10.13 5.17
C SER A 23 -13.01 10.56 4.38
N LYS A 24 -12.72 11.87 4.30
CA LYS A 24 -11.43 12.34 3.76
C LYS A 24 -10.23 11.92 4.61
N GLY A 25 -10.37 11.96 5.93
CA GLY A 25 -9.35 11.52 6.88
C GLY A 25 -9.04 10.02 6.76
N CYS A 26 -10.06 9.17 6.59
CA CYS A 26 -9.88 7.74 6.36
C CYS A 26 -9.21 7.45 5.01
N ALA A 27 -9.60 8.15 3.93
CA ALA A 27 -8.99 7.96 2.62
C ALA A 27 -7.52 8.42 2.59
N SER A 28 -7.20 9.57 3.20
CA SER A 28 -5.81 10.03 3.31
C SER A 28 -4.98 9.12 4.20
N TYR A 29 -5.57 8.60 5.29
CA TYR A 29 -4.90 7.65 6.17
C TYR A 29 -4.57 6.36 5.43
N LEU A 30 -5.52 5.76 4.71
CA LEU A 30 -5.29 4.54 3.93
C LEU A 30 -4.30 4.73 2.79
N ALA A 31 -4.32 5.89 2.12
CA ALA A 31 -3.30 6.24 1.13
C ALA A 31 -1.90 6.35 1.76
N ASP A 32 -1.81 6.92 2.95
CA ASP A 32 -0.58 7.01 3.73
C ASP A 32 -0.07 5.64 4.16
N GLU A 33 -0.96 4.71 4.51
CA GLU A 33 -0.61 3.34 4.89
C GLU A 33 0.05 2.55 3.75
N GLY A 34 -0.25 2.89 2.50
CA GLY A 34 0.24 2.22 1.30
C GLY A 34 1.54 2.81 0.69
N LYS A 35 2.06 3.92 1.20
CA LYS A 35 3.16 4.67 0.54
C LYS A 35 4.39 3.83 0.21
N THR A 36 4.78 2.93 1.10
CA THR A 36 5.96 2.06 0.92
C THR A 36 5.75 1.08 -0.23
N VAL A 37 4.59 0.43 -0.30
CA VAL A 37 4.23 -0.48 -1.40
C VAL A 37 4.13 0.27 -2.72
N GLN A 38 3.54 1.47 -2.69
CA GLN A 38 3.47 2.31 -3.89
C GLN A 38 4.87 2.71 -4.38
N ALA A 39 5.76 3.09 -3.46
CA ALA A 39 7.13 3.42 -3.79
C ALA A 39 7.88 2.21 -4.39
N TYR A 40 7.59 1.00 -3.91
CA TYR A 40 8.16 -0.24 -4.44
C TYR A 40 7.67 -0.50 -5.87
N PHE A 41 6.36 -0.44 -6.12
CA PHE A 41 5.80 -0.57 -7.47
C PHE A 41 6.36 0.46 -8.44
N ARG A 42 6.43 1.74 -8.03
CA ARG A 42 7.04 2.79 -8.85
C ARG A 42 8.51 2.50 -9.17
N ALA A 43 9.27 2.00 -8.21
CA ALA A 43 10.67 1.64 -8.41
C ALA A 43 10.82 0.46 -9.39
N VAL A 44 10.00 -0.59 -9.25
CA VAL A 44 9.96 -1.71 -10.20
C VAL A 44 9.58 -1.24 -11.60
N GLY A 45 8.49 -0.47 -11.73
CA GLY A 45 8.00 0.03 -13.02
C GLY A 45 8.95 1.00 -13.73
N SER A 46 9.80 1.71 -12.98
CA SER A 46 10.85 2.58 -13.55
C SER A 46 12.19 1.88 -13.78
N GLY A 47 12.35 0.63 -13.32
CA GLY A 47 13.61 -0.10 -13.40
C GLY A 47 14.67 0.36 -12.39
N ASP A 48 14.28 1.14 -11.38
CA ASP A 48 15.17 1.57 -10.29
C ASP A 48 15.39 0.43 -9.29
N THR A 49 16.32 -0.46 -9.63
CA THR A 49 16.62 -1.66 -8.84
C THR A 49 17.09 -1.31 -7.43
N ALA A 50 17.90 -0.27 -7.27
CA ALA A 50 18.44 0.12 -5.97
C ALA A 50 17.33 0.60 -5.02
N LYS A 51 16.41 1.44 -5.52
CA LYS A 51 15.29 1.91 -4.72
C LYS A 51 14.30 0.79 -4.38
N ALA A 52 13.99 -0.08 -5.34
CA ALA A 52 13.10 -1.22 -5.11
C ALA A 52 13.67 -2.14 -4.02
N CYS A 53 14.95 -2.54 -4.16
CA CYS A 53 15.62 -3.39 -3.17
C CYS A 53 15.76 -2.71 -1.80
N GLY A 54 16.02 -1.39 -1.77
CA GLY A 54 16.09 -0.63 -0.54
C GLY A 54 14.75 -0.43 0.19
N LEU A 55 13.63 -0.86 -0.39
CA LEU A 55 12.31 -0.90 0.26
C LEU A 55 11.96 -2.29 0.83
N LEU A 56 12.82 -3.28 0.59
CA LEU A 56 12.64 -4.65 1.07
C LEU A 56 13.54 -4.92 2.27
N ALA A 57 13.02 -5.66 3.25
CA ALA A 57 13.86 -6.30 4.25
C ALA A 57 14.46 -7.61 3.72
N ASP A 58 15.45 -8.12 4.43
CA ASP A 58 16.29 -9.24 3.99
C ASP A 58 15.47 -10.51 3.65
N GLY A 59 14.40 -10.79 4.40
CA GLY A 59 13.47 -11.90 4.12
C GLY A 59 12.67 -11.71 2.82
N ALA A 60 12.16 -10.51 2.59
CA ALA A 60 11.50 -10.13 1.34
C ALA A 60 12.47 -10.17 0.15
N VAL A 61 13.72 -9.74 0.34
CA VAL A 61 14.78 -9.87 -0.68
C VAL A 61 15.00 -11.33 -1.05
N ALA A 62 15.13 -12.22 -0.07
CA ALA A 62 15.32 -13.64 -0.32
C ALA A 62 14.12 -14.25 -1.09
N LYS A 63 12.88 -13.93 -0.67
CA LYS A 63 11.66 -14.38 -1.35
C LYS A 63 11.61 -13.90 -2.81
N LEU A 64 11.98 -12.63 -3.08
CA LEU A 64 12.04 -12.11 -4.45
C LEU A 64 13.08 -12.86 -5.30
N GLN A 65 14.29 -13.05 -4.75
CA GLN A 65 15.37 -13.77 -5.43
C GLN A 65 14.96 -15.20 -5.78
N GLU A 66 14.32 -15.90 -4.84
CA GLU A 66 13.81 -17.26 -5.06
C GLU A 66 12.73 -17.29 -6.15
N GLN A 67 11.71 -16.42 -6.06
CA GLN A 67 10.61 -16.35 -7.02
C GLN A 67 11.09 -16.03 -8.45
N GLN A 68 12.14 -15.21 -8.58
CA GLN A 68 12.71 -14.83 -9.86
C GLN A 68 13.89 -15.70 -10.30
N GLN A 69 14.28 -16.70 -9.50
CA GLN A 69 15.47 -17.53 -9.70
C GLN A 69 16.73 -16.68 -9.96
N ALA A 70 16.89 -15.61 -9.19
CA ALA A 70 17.91 -14.58 -9.40
C ALA A 70 18.96 -14.60 -8.28
N PRO A 71 20.26 -14.40 -8.60
CA PRO A 71 21.35 -14.44 -7.62
C PRO A 71 21.46 -13.20 -6.74
N SER A 72 20.71 -12.13 -7.06
CA SER A 72 20.72 -10.88 -6.30
C SER A 72 19.39 -10.15 -6.45
N CYS A 73 19.12 -9.20 -5.55
CA CYS A 73 17.86 -8.46 -5.56
C CYS A 73 17.74 -7.62 -6.85
N GLU A 74 18.83 -6.99 -7.27
CA GLU A 74 18.85 -6.12 -8.44
C GLU A 74 18.59 -6.91 -9.72
N VAL A 75 19.10 -8.15 -9.82
CA VAL A 75 18.81 -9.04 -10.95
C VAL A 75 17.35 -9.46 -10.92
N ALA A 76 16.79 -9.77 -9.75
CA ALA A 76 15.38 -10.13 -9.60
C ALA A 76 14.44 -8.99 -10.01
N VAL A 77 14.68 -7.76 -9.52
CA VAL A 77 13.90 -6.58 -9.90
C VAL A 77 14.04 -6.27 -11.39
N ARG A 78 15.25 -6.41 -11.94
CA ARG A 78 15.49 -6.22 -13.38
C ARG A 78 14.71 -7.24 -14.20
N SER A 79 14.68 -8.51 -13.77
CA SER A 79 13.89 -9.58 -14.40
C SER A 79 12.41 -9.19 -14.45
N LEU A 80 11.84 -8.79 -13.31
CA LEU A 80 10.47 -8.27 -13.24
C LEU A 80 10.25 -7.12 -14.22
N TYR A 81 11.08 -6.08 -14.17
CA TYR A 81 10.97 -4.94 -15.08
C TYR A 81 10.99 -5.39 -16.55
N THR A 82 11.90 -6.29 -16.93
CA THR A 82 12.00 -6.78 -18.31
C THR A 82 10.83 -7.65 -18.76
N ALA A 83 10.22 -8.40 -17.85
CA ALA A 83 9.04 -9.23 -18.13
C ALA A 83 7.79 -8.38 -18.38
N LEU A 84 7.72 -7.19 -17.78
CA LEU A 84 6.62 -6.25 -17.98
C LEU A 84 6.73 -5.53 -19.32
N ASN A 85 5.60 -5.38 -20.00
CA ASN A 85 5.47 -4.51 -21.17
C ASN A 85 5.36 -3.03 -20.76
N GLN A 86 5.40 -2.11 -21.74
CA GLN A 86 5.40 -0.67 -21.47
C GLN A 86 4.14 -0.21 -20.72
N ASN A 87 2.96 -0.76 -21.05
CA ASN A 87 1.70 -0.38 -20.39
C ASN A 87 1.68 -0.82 -18.92
N GLU A 88 2.22 -2.00 -18.64
CA GLU A 88 2.32 -2.53 -17.27
C GLU A 88 3.32 -1.72 -16.43
N ARG A 89 4.48 -1.36 -17.00
CA ARG A 89 5.44 -0.46 -16.35
C ARG A 89 4.82 0.90 -16.04
N ASP A 90 4.12 1.47 -17.02
CA ASP A 90 3.41 2.73 -16.86
C ASP A 90 2.33 2.64 -15.78
N ALA A 91 1.60 1.53 -15.71
CA ALA A 91 0.63 1.29 -14.65
C ALA A 91 1.30 1.30 -13.28
N LEU A 92 2.40 0.56 -13.09
CA LEU A 92 3.14 0.56 -11.81
C LEU A 92 3.68 1.93 -11.42
N VAL A 93 4.06 2.77 -12.39
CA VAL A 93 4.58 4.12 -12.12
C VAL A 93 3.46 5.11 -11.78
N LYS A 94 2.38 5.10 -12.56
CA LYS A 94 1.32 6.12 -12.52
C LYS A 94 0.19 5.79 -11.54
N GLN A 95 -0.04 4.52 -11.26
CA GLN A 95 -1.20 4.10 -10.49
C GLN A 95 -1.04 4.46 -9.01
N ASP A 96 -2.12 5.03 -8.47
CA ASP A 96 -2.29 5.12 -7.03
C ASP A 96 -2.84 3.80 -6.49
N ILE A 97 -2.15 3.26 -5.49
CA ILE A 97 -2.63 2.06 -4.83
C ILE A 97 -3.76 2.44 -3.86
N SER A 98 -4.80 1.63 -3.84
CA SER A 98 -5.92 1.74 -2.91
C SER A 98 -5.80 0.62 -1.90
N VAL A 99 -5.57 1.01 -0.64
CA VAL A 99 -5.57 0.09 0.50
C VAL A 99 -7.01 -0.12 0.94
N ASN A 100 -7.44 -1.38 0.98
CA ASN A 100 -8.77 -1.77 1.46
C ASN A 100 -8.75 -2.05 2.96
N GLU A 101 -7.72 -2.75 3.42
CA GLU A 101 -7.53 -3.06 4.84
C GLU A 101 -6.11 -2.71 5.25
N SER A 102 -5.98 -2.14 6.45
CA SER A 102 -4.72 -1.96 7.15
C SER A 102 -4.90 -2.41 8.58
N ARG A 103 -3.99 -3.25 9.06
CA ARG A 103 -3.93 -3.75 10.44
C ARG A 103 -2.53 -3.54 10.95
N ALA A 104 -2.40 -2.94 12.12
CA ALA A 104 -1.10 -2.66 12.70
C ALA A 104 -1.01 -3.15 14.15
N THR A 105 0.13 -3.71 14.48
CA THR A 105 0.64 -3.89 15.84
C THR A 105 1.81 -2.92 16.04
N THR A 106 2.38 -2.87 17.24
CA THR A 106 3.57 -2.05 17.51
C THR A 106 4.81 -2.44 16.70
N ARG A 107 4.84 -3.62 16.06
CA ARG A 107 6.03 -4.14 15.36
C ARG A 107 5.79 -4.51 13.90
N ARG A 108 4.54 -4.57 13.47
CA ARG A 108 4.15 -5.12 12.16
C ARG A 108 2.89 -4.44 11.69
N LYS A 109 2.87 -4.10 10.41
CA LYS A 109 1.68 -3.67 9.69
C LYS A 109 1.37 -4.65 8.57
N GLU A 110 0.11 -4.93 8.35
CA GLU A 110 -0.40 -5.75 7.26
C GLU A 110 -1.40 -4.91 6.48
N ILE A 111 -1.21 -4.83 5.17
CA ILE A 111 -2.13 -4.12 4.29
C ILE A 111 -2.57 -5.01 3.14
N THR A 112 -3.82 -4.86 2.74
CA THR A 112 -4.37 -5.47 1.53
C THR A 112 -4.73 -4.37 0.55
N ILE A 113 -4.13 -4.42 -0.64
CA ILE A 113 -4.47 -3.51 -1.74
C ILE A 113 -5.52 -4.16 -2.64
N VAL A 114 -6.46 -3.36 -3.14
CA VAL A 114 -7.49 -3.81 -4.10
C VAL A 114 -7.24 -3.34 -5.52
N SER A 115 -6.26 -2.46 -5.68
CA SER A 115 -5.79 -2.03 -7.00
C SER A 115 -5.19 -3.21 -7.75
N SER A 116 -5.80 -3.55 -8.88
CA SER A 116 -5.18 -4.45 -9.86
C SER A 116 -3.79 -3.91 -10.20
N ASN A 117 -2.79 -4.79 -10.16
CA ASN A 117 -1.42 -4.43 -10.49
C ASN A 117 -0.78 -5.55 -11.33
N PRO A 118 0.11 -5.20 -12.27
CA PRO A 118 0.78 -6.18 -13.13
C PRO A 118 1.63 -7.23 -12.41
N LEU A 119 2.02 -7.00 -11.15
CA LEU A 119 2.81 -7.93 -10.36
C LEU A 119 1.95 -9.01 -9.67
N GLY A 120 0.62 -8.85 -9.66
CA GLY A 120 -0.30 -9.78 -9.01
C GLY A 120 -0.14 -9.86 -7.50
N LEU A 121 0.42 -8.83 -6.86
CA LEU A 121 0.67 -8.79 -5.42
C LEU A 121 -0.39 -7.95 -4.71
N TYR A 122 -1.05 -8.47 -3.69
CA TYR A 122 -2.19 -7.80 -3.04
C TYR A 122 -2.03 -7.66 -1.53
N ASP A 123 -1.48 -8.66 -0.86
CA ASP A 123 -1.29 -8.67 0.59
C ASP A 123 0.17 -8.40 0.91
N PHE A 124 0.43 -7.44 1.80
CA PHE A 124 1.77 -7.01 2.16
C PHE A 124 1.92 -6.93 3.66
N ALA A 125 3.03 -7.47 4.15
CA ALA A 125 3.49 -7.22 5.49
C ALA A 125 4.63 -6.20 5.48
N LEU A 126 4.56 -5.25 6.40
CA LEU A 126 5.51 -4.17 6.58
C LEU A 126 5.96 -4.10 8.04
N LYS A 127 7.14 -3.50 8.26
CA LYS A 127 7.60 -3.10 9.59
C LYS A 127 8.39 -1.80 9.50
N ASP A 128 8.48 -1.09 10.60
CA ASP A 128 9.47 -0.04 10.77
C ASP A 128 10.87 -0.66 10.98
N ARG A 129 11.86 -0.13 10.26
CA ARG A 129 13.29 -0.40 10.41
C ARG A 129 14.00 0.95 10.41
N ASP A 130 14.53 1.35 11.56
CA ASP A 130 15.30 2.58 11.73
C ASP A 130 14.53 3.86 11.32
N GLY A 131 13.23 3.93 11.63
CA GLY A 131 12.38 5.08 11.30
C GLY A 131 11.91 5.10 9.85
N ARG A 132 12.11 4.01 9.11
CA ARG A 132 11.62 3.82 7.76
C ARG A 132 10.84 2.51 7.66
N GLU A 133 9.68 2.58 7.06
CA GLU A 133 8.91 1.39 6.74
C GLU A 133 9.51 0.61 5.56
N VAL A 134 9.57 -0.71 5.72
CA VAL A 134 10.05 -1.66 4.71
C VAL A 134 9.07 -2.82 4.57
N ILE A 135 9.00 -3.38 3.35
CA ILE A 135 8.24 -4.59 3.06
C ILE A 135 9.04 -5.78 3.57
N ILE A 136 8.40 -6.64 4.36
CA ILE A 136 9.06 -7.82 4.93
C ILE A 136 8.57 -9.12 4.32
N ASP A 137 7.35 -9.12 3.77
CA ASP A 137 6.77 -10.26 3.09
C ASP A 137 5.53 -9.83 2.26
N TRP A 138 5.05 -10.69 1.38
CA TRP A 138 3.80 -10.52 0.63
C TRP A 138 3.11 -11.85 0.33
N GLY A 139 1.80 -11.81 0.09
CA GLY A 139 0.96 -12.99 -0.13
C GLY A 139 0.17 -13.39 1.11
N LEU A 140 -0.72 -14.38 0.97
CA LEU A 140 -1.59 -14.82 2.06
C LEU A 140 -0.81 -15.38 3.26
N ASP A 141 0.33 -16.01 3.00
CA ASP A 141 1.27 -16.50 4.01
C ASP A 141 1.92 -15.38 4.83
N ALA A 142 1.94 -14.16 4.29
CA ALA A 142 2.39 -12.97 5.00
C ALA A 142 1.35 -12.44 6.00
N MET A 143 0.10 -12.88 5.97
CA MET A 143 -0.95 -12.33 6.85
C MET A 143 -1.05 -13.13 8.15
N GLN A 144 -0.55 -12.55 9.25
CA GLN A 144 -0.42 -13.20 10.56
C GLN A 144 -1.27 -12.55 11.64
N ILE A 145 -1.73 -11.30 11.44
CA ILE A 145 -2.61 -10.62 12.39
C ILE A 145 -4.06 -11.12 12.21
N SER A 146 -4.45 -11.52 11.00
CA SER A 146 -5.80 -12.00 10.69
C SER A 146 -6.07 -13.46 11.08
N SER A 147 -5.05 -14.21 11.51
CA SER A 147 -5.17 -15.64 11.87
C SER A 147 -5.51 -15.90 13.34
N THR A 148 -5.86 -14.85 14.11
CA THR A 148 -6.28 -14.95 15.53
C THR A 148 -7.73 -14.57 15.73
#